data_AF-A0A844A6J6-F1
#
_entry.id   AF-A0A844A6J6-F1
#
_cell.length_a   1.000
_cell.length_b   1.000
_cell.length_c   1.000
_cell.angle_alpha   90.00
_cell.angle_beta   90.00
_cell.angle_gamma   90.00
#
_symmetry.space_group_name_H-M   'P 1'
#
loop_
_entity.id
_entity.type
_entity.pdbx_description
1 polymer ?
#
loop_
_entity_poly.entity_id
_entity_poly.type
_entity_poly.pdbx_seq_one_letter_code
_entity_poly.pdbx_strand_id
1 'polypeptide(L)'
;MKIPWSKFLGGLLVCAALSWAVLEIRENGAQAVRNAIERQNNEAADRADAKRLDYDACSVSGGLWNFGAGKCERPARGGRY
;
A
#
# COMPACT_ATOMS: atom_id res chain seq x y z
N MET A 1 29.76 53.29 8.10
CA MET A 1 29.78 51.80 8.19
C MET A 1 28.92 51.26 7.06
N LYS A 2 29.48 50.63 6.01
CA LYS A 2 28.68 50.07 4.90
C LYS A 2 28.29 48.64 5.27
N ILE A 3 27.00 48.40 5.51
CA ILE A 3 26.46 47.06 5.77
C ILE A 3 26.73 46.22 4.52
N PRO A 4 27.35 45.02 4.64
CA PRO A 4 27.68 44.16 3.50
C PRO A 4 26.42 43.42 3.01
N TRP A 5 25.47 44.19 2.46
CA TRP A 5 24.16 43.73 1.99
C TRP A 5 24.22 42.54 1.04
N SER A 6 25.26 42.44 0.21
CA SER A 6 25.47 41.31 -0.70
C SER A 6 25.66 39.98 0.04
N LYS A 7 26.33 39.99 1.20
CA LYS A 7 26.53 38.77 2.01
C LYS A 7 25.25 38.35 2.72
N PHE A 8 24.48 39.32 3.21
CA PHE A 8 23.17 39.03 3.81
C PHE A 8 22.18 38.47 2.79
N LEU A 9 22.10 39.08 1.60
CA LEU A 9 21.26 38.59 0.51
C LEU A 9 21.70 37.20 0.03
N GLY A 10 23.01 36.98 -0.11
CA GLY A 10 23.56 35.66 -0.44
C GLY A 10 23.21 34.61 0.62
N GLY A 11 23.38 34.93 1.90
CA GLY A 11 23.02 34.04 3.00
C GLY A 11 21.53 33.70 3.01
N LEU A 12 20.66 34.71 2.81
CA LEU A 12 19.21 34.51 2.77
C LEU A 12 18.79 33.61 1.59
N LEU A 13 19.40 33.80 0.42
CA LEU A 13 19.18 32.94 -0.75
C LEU A 13 19.58 31.48 -0.48
N VAL A 14 20.72 31.25 0.16
CA VAL A 14 21.15 29.90 0.53
C VAL A 14 20.16 29.26 1.51
N CYS A 15 19.73 29.98 2.54
CA CYS A 15 18.73 29.49 3.49
C CYS A 15 17.40 29.15 2.80
N ALA A 16 16.95 29.98 1.86
CA ALA A 16 15.75 29.73 1.08
C ALA A 16 15.88 28.47 0.22
N ALA A 17 17.01 28.30 -0.47
CA ALA A 17 17.27 27.13 -1.31
C ALA A 17 17.31 25.82 -0.49
N LEU A 18 17.97 25.84 0.68
CA LEU A 18 18.01 24.69 1.58
C LEU A 18 16.63 24.34 2.13
N SER A 19 15.85 25.36 2.54
CA SER A 19 14.50 25.16 3.05
C SER A 19 13.60 24.56 1.98
N TRP A 20 13.68 25.07 0.75
CA TRP A 20 12.94 24.54 -0.39
C TRP A 20 13.31 23.07 -0.68
N ALA A 21 14.61 22.74 -0.73
CA ALA A 21 15.05 21.37 -0.96
C ALA A 21 14.55 20.39 0.12
N VAL A 22 14.54 20.81 1.38
CA VAL A 22 14.03 19.98 2.49
C VAL A 22 12.52 19.74 2.37
N LEU A 23 11.75 20.75 1.98
CA LEU A 23 10.31 20.61 1.78
C LEU A 23 10.00 19.64 0.64
N GLU A 24 10.70 19.77 -0.48
CA GLU A 24 10.54 18.89 -1.65
C GLU A 24 10.85 17.43 -1.31
N ILE A 25 11.95 17.16 -0.58
CA ILE A 25 12.31 15.80 -0.16
C ILE A 25 11.24 15.21 0.76
N ARG A 26 10.68 16.02 1.68
CA ARG A 26 9.63 15.57 2.60
C ARG A 26 8.33 15.26 1.87
N GLU A 27 7.94 16.09 0.92
CA GLU A 27 6.74 15.87 0.12
C GLU A 27 6.87 14.62 -0.75
N ASN A 28 7.98 14.47 -1.46
CA ASN A 28 8.27 13.28 -2.27
C ASN A 28 8.35 12.00 -1.42
N GLY A 29 8.98 12.06 -0.24
CA GLY A 29 9.01 10.95 0.71
C GLY A 29 7.62 10.59 1.24
N ALA A 30 6.80 11.59 1.60
CA ALA A 30 5.45 11.38 2.07
C ALA A 30 4.54 10.77 0.99
N GLN A 31 4.68 11.22 -0.26
CA GLN A 31 3.95 10.66 -1.40
C GLN A 31 4.37 9.22 -1.68
N ALA A 32 5.67 8.90 -1.64
CA ALA A 32 6.16 7.54 -1.85
C ALA A 32 5.58 6.55 -0.80
N VAL A 33 5.54 6.94 0.48
CA VAL A 33 4.96 6.11 1.54
C VAL A 33 3.45 5.96 1.36
N ARG A 34 2.73 7.05 1.05
CA ARG A 34 1.28 6.98 0.78
C ARG A 34 0.96 6.05 -0.39
N ASN A 35 1.70 6.14 -1.48
CA ASN A 35 1.52 5.27 -2.65
C ASN A 35 1.80 3.80 -2.32
N ALA A 36 2.82 3.51 -1.49
CA ALA A 36 3.10 2.16 -1.03
C ALA A 36 1.98 1.60 -0.16
N ILE A 37 1.45 2.40 0.77
CA ILE A 37 0.31 2.01 1.62
C ILE A 37 -0.93 1.76 0.77
N GLU A 38 -1.26 2.67 -0.14
CA GLU A 38 -2.41 2.53 -1.03
C GLU A 38 -2.32 1.25 -1.86
N ARG A 39 -1.15 0.97 -2.43
CA ARG A 39 -0.91 -0.28 -3.18
C ARG A 39 -1.09 -1.51 -2.29
N GLN A 40 -0.53 -1.50 -1.08
CA GLN A 40 -0.67 -2.61 -0.14
C GLN A 40 -2.13 -2.84 0.25
N ASN A 41 -2.89 -1.76 0.46
CA ASN A 41 -4.32 -1.84 0.81
C ASN A 41 -5.14 -2.42 -0.34
N ASN A 42 -4.88 -1.97 -1.56
CA ASN A 42 -5.55 -2.49 -2.76
C ASN A 42 -5.23 -3.96 -2.97
N GLU A 43 -3.96 -4.37 -2.84
CA GLU A 43 -3.59 -5.79 -2.90
C GLU A 43 -4.23 -6.63 -1.78
N ALA A 44 -4.45 -6.06 -0.60
CA ALA A 44 -5.13 -6.74 0.50
C ALA A 44 -6.63 -6.89 0.24
N ALA A 45 -7.28 -5.85 -0.28
CA ALA A 45 -8.68 -5.87 -0.69
C ALA A 45 -8.93 -6.91 -1.78
N ASP A 46 -8.10 -6.90 -2.84
CA ASP A 46 -8.19 -7.86 -3.94
C ASP A 46 -8.06 -9.31 -3.45
N ARG A 47 -7.14 -9.58 -2.51
CA ARG A 47 -6.96 -10.91 -1.92
C ARG A 47 -8.15 -11.31 -1.06
N ALA A 48 -8.73 -10.38 -0.30
CA ALA A 48 -9.90 -10.64 0.52
C ALA A 48 -11.12 -10.97 -0.36
N ASP A 49 -11.33 -10.21 -1.43
CA ASP A 49 -12.40 -10.44 -2.40
C ASP A 49 -12.21 -11.78 -3.12
N ALA A 50 -10.99 -12.10 -3.56
CA ALA A 50 -10.69 -13.40 -4.16
C ALA A 50 -11.01 -14.57 -3.21
N LYS A 51 -10.67 -14.45 -1.91
CA LYS A 51 -10.98 -15.48 -0.91
C LYS A 51 -12.46 -15.60 -0.61
N ARG A 52 -13.19 -14.47 -0.63
CA ARG A 52 -14.64 -14.48 -0.52
C ARG A 52 -15.28 -15.20 -1.70
N LEU A 53 -14.83 -14.91 -2.92
CA LEU A 53 -15.30 -15.58 -4.14
C LEU A 53 -15.01 -17.08 -4.10
N ASP A 54 -13.82 -17.49 -3.66
CA ASP A 54 -13.47 -18.91 -3.48
C ASP A 54 -14.42 -19.62 -2.50
N TYR A 55 -14.74 -18.96 -1.38
CA TYR A 55 -15.69 -19.47 -0.38
C TYR A 55 -17.10 -19.58 -0.94
N ASP A 56 -17.60 -18.52 -1.58
CA ASP A 56 -18.94 -18.49 -2.16
C ASP A 56 -19.09 -19.57 -3.25
N ALA A 57 -18.08 -19.73 -4.11
CA ALA A 57 -18.04 -20.78 -5.12
C ALA A 57 -18.02 -22.20 -4.51
N CYS A 58 -17.28 -22.39 -3.40
CA CYS A 58 -17.26 -23.65 -2.66
C CYS A 58 -18.65 -23.99 -2.11
N SER A 59 -19.29 -23.01 -1.46
CA SER A 59 -20.63 -23.15 -0.88
C SER A 59 -21.67 -23.50 -1.95
N VAL A 60 -21.68 -22.77 -3.07
CA VAL A 60 -22.62 -23.01 -4.18
C VAL A 60 -22.43 -24.38 -4.83
N SER A 61 -21.19 -24.88 -4.91
CA SER A 61 -20.89 -26.20 -5.49
C SER A 61 -21.12 -27.38 -4.53
N GLY A 62 -21.58 -27.13 -3.31
CA GLY A 62 -21.79 -28.14 -2.27
C GLY A 62 -20.49 -28.69 -1.67
N GLY A 63 -19.39 -27.96 -1.81
CA GLY A 63 -18.12 -28.27 -1.15
C GLY A 63 -18.12 -27.84 0.32
N LEU A 64 -17.20 -28.40 1.09
CA LEU A 64 -16.95 -28.00 2.47
C LEU A 64 -15.73 -27.08 2.50
N TRP A 65 -15.90 -25.85 2.98
CA TRP A 65 -14.77 -24.93 3.10
C TRP A 65 -13.88 -25.27 4.30
N ASN A 66 -12.58 -25.43 4.07
CA ASN A 66 -11.60 -25.57 5.13
C ASN A 66 -10.96 -24.20 5.44
N PHE A 67 -11.33 -23.61 6.59
CA PHE A 67 -10.81 -22.31 7.04
C PHE A 67 -9.32 -22.34 7.41
N GLY A 68 -8.81 -23.47 7.90
CA GLY A 68 -7.39 -23.62 8.24
C GLY A 68 -6.49 -23.71 7.01
N ALA A 69 -6.96 -24.36 5.95
CA ALA A 69 -6.23 -24.48 4.68
C ALA A 69 -6.53 -23.36 3.68
N GLY A 70 -7.63 -22.61 3.88
CA GLY A 70 -8.09 -21.55 2.97
C GLY A 70 -8.47 -22.08 1.58
N LYS A 71 -9.04 -23.30 1.54
CA LYS A 71 -9.38 -24.04 0.32
C LYS A 71 -10.73 -24.73 0.44
N CYS A 72 -11.38 -24.92 -0.70
CA CYS A 72 -12.57 -25.74 -0.80
C CYS A 72 -12.20 -27.23 -0.82
N GLU A 73 -12.72 -28.00 0.13
CA GLU A 73 -12.65 -29.45 0.11
C GLU A 73 -13.92 -29.98 -0.58
N ARG A 74 -13.75 -30.67 -1.69
CA ARG A 74 -14.85 -31.46 -2.24
C ARG A 74 -15.05 -32.67 -1.33
N PRO A 75 -16.28 -33.02 -0.91
CA PRO A 75 -16.50 -34.36 -0.39
C PRO A 75 -15.98 -35.36 -1.43
N ALA A 76 -15.24 -36.38 -0.99
CA ALA A 76 -14.82 -37.46 -1.88
C ALA A 76 -16.06 -37.91 -2.67
N ARG A 77 -15.96 -38.08 -4.00
CA ARG A 77 -17.02 -38.77 -4.72
C ARG A 77 -17.08 -40.17 -4.12
N GLY A 78 -18.03 -40.40 -3.20
CA GLY A 78 -18.32 -41.70 -2.66
C GLY A 78 -18.78 -42.59 -3.80
N GLY A 79 -17.84 -43.27 -4.43
CA GLY A 79 -18.12 -44.46 -5.20
C GLY A 79 -18.01 -45.67 -4.28
N ARG A 80 -19.07 -46.50 -4.31
CA ARG A 80 -19.30 -47.79 -3.61
C ARG A 80 -19.91 -47.59 -2.21
N TYR A 81 -21.20 -47.85 -2.02
CA TYR A 81 -21.94 -49.10 -2.25
C TYR A 81 -23.34 -48.88 -2.83
#